data_AF-A0A507EYB5-F1
#
_entry.id   AF-A0A507EYB5-F1
#
_cell.length_a   1.000
_cell.length_b   1.000
_cell.length_c   1.000
_cell.angle_alpha   90.00
_cell.angle_beta   90.00
_cell.angle_gamma   90.00
#
_symmetry.space_group_name_H-M   'P 1'
#
loop_
_entity.id
_entity.type
_entity.pdbx_description
1 polymer ?
#
loop_
_entity_poly.entity_id
_entity_poly.type
_entity_poly.pdbx_seq_one_letter_code
_entity_poly.pdbx_strand_id
1 'polypeptide(L)'
;MKSSTYPTTDTSHPFEDDAYPMVEPVVQKKEKKGVEKFAGQVGNGAMKGVKAVGGVVDNFKEFLNRGNVVDLAVGIVMGAAFTAIVTSLVQDIVTPFISLGTAVNLQNNFLVLRCPRNNATNSYPPRSSCVDFWKTTADAQKAGAVTWNWGMFVQTIINFFIISLMVFFIVKVYAAAFRRKKAEAKTKPCTFCCKDIPIKATRCPECTSTLEEPSDPKEPIPAVVVDRWGGEKKTW
;
A
#
# COMPACT_ATOMS: atom_id res chain seq x y z
N MET A 1 19.00 -37.22 6.52
CA MET A 1 18.91 -37.05 5.06
C MET A 1 18.50 -38.37 4.44
N LYS A 2 17.26 -38.48 3.95
CA LYS A 2 16.83 -39.59 3.10
C LYS A 2 16.11 -38.96 1.91
N SER A 3 16.76 -39.01 0.75
CA SER A 3 16.26 -38.56 -0.54
C SER A 3 15.27 -39.59 -1.08
N SER A 4 14.07 -39.15 -1.45
CA SER A 4 13.12 -39.96 -2.21
C SER A 4 13.33 -39.67 -3.69
N THR A 5 13.95 -40.61 -4.38
CA THR A 5 14.00 -40.74 -5.84
C THR A 5 12.81 -41.58 -6.29
N TYR A 6 12.02 -41.05 -7.23
CA TYR A 6 10.93 -41.75 -7.91
C TYR A 6 11.47 -42.49 -9.14
N PRO A 7 11.07 -43.75 -9.41
CA PRO A 7 11.45 -44.43 -10.64
C PRO A 7 10.45 -44.19 -11.77
N THR A 8 11.03 -44.27 -12.98
CA THR A 8 10.51 -43.99 -14.31
C THR A 8 9.55 -45.05 -14.85
N THR A 9 8.71 -44.60 -15.77
CA THR A 9 7.81 -45.35 -16.67
C THR A 9 8.50 -46.48 -17.43
N ASP A 10 7.90 -47.67 -17.41
CA ASP A 10 8.21 -48.76 -18.34
C ASP A 10 6.96 -49.10 -19.16
N THR A 11 7.15 -49.06 -20.48
CA THR A 11 6.18 -49.32 -21.54
C THR A 11 6.49 -50.69 -22.13
N SER A 12 5.69 -51.71 -21.83
CA SER A 12 5.44 -52.85 -22.72
C SER A 12 4.54 -53.90 -22.07
N HIS A 13 3.25 -53.92 -22.39
CA HIS A 13 2.46 -55.17 -22.40
C HIS A 13 1.33 -55.08 -23.44
N PRO A 14 0.99 -56.20 -24.09
CA PRO A 14 0.25 -56.25 -25.36
C PRO A 14 -1.26 -56.09 -25.19
N PHE A 15 -1.87 -55.71 -26.31
CA PHE A 15 -3.28 -55.49 -26.57
C PHE A 15 -4.04 -56.83 -26.55
N GLU A 16 -4.74 -57.13 -25.45
CA GLU A 16 -5.74 -58.21 -25.37
C GLU A 16 -7.14 -57.60 -25.44
N ASP A 17 -7.76 -57.75 -26.61
CA ASP A 17 -9.16 -57.43 -26.90
C ASP A 17 -10.08 -58.51 -26.32
N ASP A 18 -10.28 -58.51 -25.01
CA ASP A 18 -11.37 -59.27 -24.40
C ASP A 18 -12.61 -58.38 -24.26
N ALA A 19 -13.51 -58.57 -25.23
CA ALA A 19 -14.86 -58.03 -25.22
C ALA A 19 -15.64 -58.55 -24.00
N TYR A 20 -15.62 -57.80 -22.91
CA TYR A 20 -16.58 -57.97 -21.83
C TYR A 20 -17.98 -57.52 -22.30
N PRO A 21 -19.03 -58.34 -22.13
CA PRO A 21 -20.39 -57.89 -22.40
C PRO A 21 -20.79 -56.83 -21.38
N MET A 22 -20.98 -55.60 -21.85
CA MET A 22 -21.61 -54.52 -21.11
C MET A 22 -23.07 -54.90 -20.85
N VAL A 23 -23.33 -55.60 -19.75
CA VAL A 23 -24.70 -55.79 -19.24
C VAL A 23 -25.12 -54.45 -18.64
N GLU A 24 -26.02 -53.74 -19.32
CA GLU A 24 -26.58 -52.49 -18.82
C GLU A 24 -27.23 -52.72 -17.45
N PRO A 25 -26.88 -51.93 -16.41
CA PRO A 25 -27.59 -52.01 -15.14
C PRO A 25 -29.01 -51.47 -15.33
N VAL A 26 -30.01 -52.33 -15.07
CA VAL A 26 -31.43 -51.93 -15.01
C VAL A 26 -31.61 -50.98 -13.82
N VAL A 27 -31.47 -49.68 -14.08
CA VAL A 27 -31.64 -48.61 -13.08
C VAL A 27 -33.10 -48.58 -12.62
N GLN A 28 -33.33 -49.10 -11.43
CA GLN A 28 -34.63 -49.16 -10.76
C GLN A 28 -35.22 -47.75 -10.61
N LYS A 29 -36.40 -47.54 -11.20
CA LYS A 29 -37.11 -46.25 -11.34
C LYS A 29 -37.46 -45.54 -10.01
N LYS A 30 -37.20 -46.14 -8.84
CA LYS A 30 -37.58 -45.61 -7.52
C LYS A 30 -36.58 -44.61 -6.93
N GLU A 31 -35.30 -44.64 -7.28
CA GLU A 31 -34.28 -43.69 -6.77
C GLU A 31 -34.34 -42.30 -7.41
N LYS A 32 -34.95 -42.17 -8.60
CA LYS A 32 -35.02 -40.89 -9.32
C LYS A 32 -35.72 -39.78 -8.51
N LYS A 33 -36.72 -40.13 -7.69
CA LYS A 33 -37.44 -39.16 -6.84
C LYS A 33 -36.59 -38.59 -5.70
N GLY A 34 -35.59 -39.33 -5.19
CA GLY A 34 -34.71 -38.87 -4.12
C GLY A 34 -33.62 -37.94 -4.65
N VAL A 35 -33.02 -38.31 -5.78
CA VAL A 35 -31.98 -37.53 -6.47
C VAL A 35 -32.52 -36.22 -7.04
N GLU A 36 -33.75 -36.21 -7.59
CA GLU A 36 -34.40 -34.97 -8.05
C GLU A 36 -34.73 -34.01 -6.90
N LYS A 37 -35.15 -34.54 -5.74
CA LYS A 37 -35.38 -33.71 -4.53
C LYS A 37 -34.08 -33.14 -3.99
N PHE A 38 -33.00 -33.94 -3.96
CA PHE A 38 -31.69 -33.49 -3.50
C PHE A 38 -31.08 -32.46 -4.46
N ALA A 39 -31.19 -32.67 -5.78
CA ALA A 39 -30.76 -31.71 -6.79
C ALA A 39 -31.52 -30.37 -6.69
N GLY A 40 -32.84 -30.41 -6.46
CA GLY A 40 -33.64 -29.21 -6.21
C GLY A 40 -33.29 -28.50 -4.89
N GLN A 41 -32.93 -29.25 -3.85
CA GLN A 41 -32.56 -28.71 -2.54
C GLN A 41 -31.15 -28.08 -2.54
N VAL A 42 -30.21 -28.65 -3.31
CA VAL A 42 -28.87 -28.07 -3.55
C VAL A 42 -28.96 -26.84 -4.46
N GLY A 43 -29.79 -26.86 -5.51
CA GLY A 43 -30.01 -25.71 -6.39
C GLY A 43 -30.60 -24.49 -5.67
N ASN A 44 -31.62 -24.71 -4.82
CA ASN A 44 -32.20 -23.64 -4.00
C ASN A 44 -31.26 -23.15 -2.88
N GLY A 45 -30.40 -24.02 -2.33
CA GLY A 45 -29.38 -23.63 -1.34
C GLY A 45 -28.26 -22.77 -1.95
N ALA A 46 -27.76 -23.16 -3.13
CA ALA A 46 -26.74 -22.42 -3.87
C ALA A 46 -27.25 -21.04 -4.33
N MET A 47 -28.49 -20.94 -4.85
CA MET A 47 -29.09 -19.65 -5.21
C MET A 47 -29.32 -18.73 -4.01
N LYS A 48 -29.67 -19.27 -2.83
CA LYS A 48 -29.78 -18.47 -1.60
C LYS A 48 -28.44 -17.92 -1.15
N GLY A 49 -27.35 -18.69 -1.31
CA GLY A 49 -25.98 -18.22 -1.07
C GLY A 49 -25.60 -17.07 -2.00
N VAL A 50 -25.86 -17.21 -3.31
CA VAL A 50 -25.58 -16.16 -4.31
C VAL A 50 -26.39 -14.88 -4.04
N LYS A 51 -27.66 -15.01 -3.62
CA LYS A 51 -28.52 -13.85 -3.32
C LYS A 51 -28.11 -13.13 -2.03
N ALA A 52 -27.61 -13.85 -1.03
CA ALA A 52 -27.03 -13.25 0.18
C ALA A 52 -25.71 -12.52 -0.14
N VAL A 53 -24.87 -13.07 -1.01
CA VAL A 53 -23.62 -12.42 -1.47
C VAL A 53 -23.92 -11.20 -2.33
N GLY A 54 -24.92 -11.26 -3.21
CA GLY A 54 -25.39 -10.11 -4.00
C GLY A 54 -25.82 -8.94 -3.12
N GLY A 55 -26.60 -9.21 -2.06
CA GLY A 55 -27.00 -8.19 -1.10
C GLY A 55 -25.83 -7.56 -0.36
N VAL A 56 -24.78 -8.31 -0.02
CA VAL A 56 -23.57 -7.75 0.62
C VAL A 56 -22.77 -6.89 -0.36
N VAL A 57 -22.68 -7.28 -1.62
CA VAL A 57 -22.01 -6.50 -2.68
C VAL A 57 -22.78 -5.21 -3.00
N ASP A 58 -24.11 -5.25 -3.01
CA ASP A 58 -24.95 -4.06 -3.23
C ASP A 58 -24.79 -3.05 -2.07
N ASN A 59 -24.79 -3.53 -0.82
CA ASN A 59 -24.51 -2.72 0.36
C ASN A 59 -23.08 -2.13 0.36
N PHE A 60 -22.09 -2.88 -0.16
CA PHE A 60 -20.71 -2.40 -0.30
C PHE A 60 -20.56 -1.37 -1.41
N LYS A 61 -21.26 -1.55 -2.54
CA LYS A 61 -21.31 -0.58 -3.64
C LYS A 61 -21.96 0.72 -3.19
N GLU A 62 -23.04 0.64 -2.42
CA GLU A 62 -23.70 1.80 -1.82
C GLU A 62 -22.80 2.52 -0.80
N PHE A 63 -21.95 1.79 -0.10
CA PHE A 63 -20.92 2.37 0.77
C PHE A 63 -19.79 3.08 -0.02
N LEU A 64 -19.28 2.49 -1.10
CA LEU A 64 -18.28 3.12 -1.97
C LEU A 64 -18.82 4.37 -2.67
N ASN A 65 -20.08 4.35 -3.10
CA ASN A 65 -20.75 5.47 -3.76
C ASN A 65 -20.97 6.69 -2.86
N ARG A 66 -20.65 6.60 -1.55
CA ARG A 66 -20.60 7.77 -0.65
C ARG A 66 -19.52 8.79 -1.04
N GLY A 67 -18.73 8.53 -2.08
CA GLY A 67 -17.86 9.47 -2.81
C GLY A 67 -16.55 9.77 -2.09
N ASN A 68 -16.61 10.21 -0.83
CA ASN A 68 -15.45 10.58 -0.03
C ASN A 68 -14.51 9.40 0.30
N VAL A 69 -15.03 8.16 0.27
CA VAL A 69 -14.26 6.95 0.62
C VAL A 69 -13.37 6.50 -0.53
N VAL A 70 -13.85 6.59 -1.78
CA VAL A 70 -13.11 6.10 -2.95
C VAL A 70 -11.89 6.97 -3.22
N ASP A 71 -12.04 8.29 -3.15
CA ASP A 71 -10.91 9.22 -3.36
C ASP A 71 -9.84 9.09 -2.28
N LEU A 72 -10.26 8.89 -1.01
CA LEU A 72 -9.33 8.62 0.08
C LEU A 72 -8.63 7.26 -0.08
N ALA A 73 -9.37 6.22 -0.48
CA ALA A 73 -8.81 4.89 -0.70
C ALA A 73 -7.79 4.89 -1.84
N VAL A 74 -8.09 5.52 -2.97
CA VAL A 74 -7.15 5.66 -4.09
C VAL A 74 -5.90 6.43 -3.67
N GLY A 75 -6.05 7.49 -2.86
CA GLY A 75 -4.93 8.26 -2.31
C GLY A 75 -3.98 7.42 -1.46
N ILE A 76 -4.51 6.57 -0.58
CA ILE A 76 -3.70 5.68 0.28
C ILE A 76 -2.97 4.63 -0.55
N VAL A 77 -3.65 3.98 -1.50
CA VAL A 77 -3.06 2.93 -2.35
C VAL A 77 -1.95 3.51 -3.23
N MET A 78 -2.19 4.67 -3.86
CA MET A 78 -1.17 5.35 -4.67
C MET A 78 0.00 5.85 -3.81
N GLY A 79 -0.26 6.32 -2.58
CA GLY A 79 0.78 6.72 -1.63
C GLY A 79 1.67 5.56 -1.19
N ALA A 80 1.09 4.39 -0.92
CA ALA A 80 1.84 3.19 -0.55
C ALA A 80 2.71 2.68 -1.71
N ALA A 81 2.14 2.62 -2.92
CA ALA A 81 2.87 2.20 -4.11
C ALA A 81 4.04 3.17 -4.44
N PHE A 82 3.80 4.48 -4.36
CA PHE A 82 4.85 5.48 -4.58
C PHE A 82 5.97 5.37 -3.54
N THR A 83 5.62 5.18 -2.27
CA THR A 83 6.62 4.98 -1.20
C THR A 83 7.49 3.75 -1.45
N ALA A 84 6.91 2.65 -1.95
CA ALA A 84 7.66 1.45 -2.33
C ALA A 84 8.66 1.73 -3.46
N ILE A 85 8.25 2.45 -4.52
CA ILE A 85 9.13 2.82 -5.64
C ILE A 85 10.30 3.68 -5.15
N VAL A 86 10.02 4.68 -4.32
CA VAL A 86 11.08 5.55 -3.77
C VAL A 86 12.01 4.75 -2.85
N THR A 87 11.47 3.82 -2.06
CA THR A 87 12.27 2.96 -1.18
C THR A 87 13.19 2.05 -1.97
N SER A 88 12.71 1.37 -3.02
CA SER A 88 13.54 0.54 -3.90
C SER A 88 14.60 1.37 -4.62
N LEU A 89 14.27 2.56 -5.13
CA LEU A 89 15.26 3.45 -5.74
C LEU A 89 16.39 3.81 -4.77
N VAL A 90 16.05 4.10 -3.51
CA VAL A 90 17.06 4.43 -2.49
C VAL A 90 17.88 3.22 -2.06
N GLN A 91 17.24 2.07 -1.86
CA GLN A 91 17.92 0.85 -1.40
C GLN A 91 18.78 0.21 -2.50
N ASP A 92 18.26 0.14 -3.73
CA ASP A 92 18.87 -0.64 -4.81
C ASP A 92 19.80 0.19 -5.69
N ILE A 93 19.61 1.50 -5.76
CA ILE A 93 20.44 2.40 -6.58
C ILE A 93 21.31 3.26 -5.66
N VAL A 94 20.71 4.06 -4.80
CA VAL A 94 21.46 5.12 -4.09
C VAL A 94 22.41 4.54 -3.04
N THR A 95 21.94 3.59 -2.22
CA THR A 95 22.74 3.00 -1.14
C THR A 95 23.98 2.26 -1.65
N PRO A 96 23.95 1.43 -2.72
CA PRO A 96 25.17 0.81 -3.24
C PRO A 96 26.16 1.82 -3.84
N PHE A 97 25.69 2.90 -4.48
CA PHE A 97 26.60 3.97 -4.94
C PHE A 97 27.28 4.69 -3.77
N ILE A 98 26.54 4.97 -2.69
CA ILE A 98 27.11 5.58 -1.48
C ILE A 98 28.05 4.60 -0.78
N SER A 99 27.68 3.33 -0.67
CA SER A 99 28.49 2.32 0.04
C SER A 99 29.80 2.02 -0.68
N LEU A 100 29.82 2.09 -2.02
CA LEU A 100 31.05 2.06 -2.83
C LEU A 100 31.96 3.25 -2.53
N GLY A 101 31.40 4.46 -2.41
CA GLY A 101 32.18 5.68 -2.16
C GLY A 101 32.66 5.84 -0.72
N THR A 102 32.03 5.17 0.25
CA THR A 102 32.30 5.40 1.68
C THR A 102 32.71 4.15 2.46
N ALA A 103 32.75 2.96 1.86
CA ALA A 103 33.12 1.68 2.50
C ALA A 103 32.37 1.36 3.82
N VAL A 104 31.29 2.07 4.14
CA VAL A 104 30.54 1.90 5.39
C VAL A 104 29.37 0.95 5.18
N ASN A 105 29.51 -0.29 5.66
CA ASN A 105 28.39 -1.19 5.88
C ASN A 105 27.82 -0.95 7.28
N LEU A 106 27.04 0.13 7.43
CA LEU A 106 26.45 0.51 8.72
C LEU A 106 25.51 -0.56 9.27
N GLN A 107 24.84 -1.33 8.41
CA GLN A 107 23.91 -2.39 8.83
C GLN A 107 24.56 -3.47 9.70
N ASN A 108 25.86 -3.76 9.48
CA ASN A 108 26.61 -4.77 10.22
C ASN A 108 27.35 -4.22 11.44
N ASN A 109 27.15 -2.94 11.79
CA ASN A 109 27.63 -2.39 13.04
C ASN A 109 26.63 -2.72 14.16
N PHE A 110 27.00 -3.68 14.99
CA PHE A 110 26.23 -4.06 16.16
C PHE A 110 27.16 -4.32 17.34
N LEU A 111 26.62 -4.11 18.53
CA LEU A 111 27.31 -4.41 19.78
C LEU A 111 26.60 -5.60 20.43
N VAL A 112 27.31 -6.70 20.63
CA VAL A 112 26.75 -7.86 21.35
C VAL A 112 26.65 -7.50 22.82
N LEU A 113 25.46 -7.51 23.42
CA LEU A 113 25.28 -7.25 24.86
C LEU A 113 25.36 -8.53 25.67
N ARG A 114 24.80 -9.61 25.12
CA ARG A 114 24.75 -10.92 25.74
C ARG A 114 25.13 -11.98 24.74
N CYS A 115 25.88 -12.94 25.25
CA CYS A 115 26.47 -14.01 24.48
C CYS A 115 25.48 -15.17 24.37
N PRO A 116 25.60 -15.99 23.30
CA PRO A 116 24.71 -17.11 23.11
C PRO A 116 24.83 -18.08 24.28
N ARG A 117 23.73 -18.76 24.61
CA ARG A 117 23.71 -19.78 25.67
C ARG A 117 24.65 -20.91 25.27
N ASN A 118 25.54 -21.31 26.18
CA ASN A 118 26.35 -22.50 25.93
C ASN A 118 25.45 -23.73 26.04
N ASN A 119 25.26 -24.46 24.94
CA ASN A 119 24.43 -25.67 24.91
C ASN A 119 25.00 -26.82 25.77
N ALA A 120 26.31 -26.83 26.04
CA ALA A 120 26.95 -27.86 26.86
C ALA A 120 26.74 -27.63 28.37
N THR A 121 26.75 -26.39 28.84
CA THR A 121 26.65 -26.05 30.27
C THR A 121 25.34 -25.35 30.65
N ASN A 122 24.44 -25.15 29.69
CA ASN A 122 23.14 -24.49 29.88
C ASN A 122 23.21 -23.16 30.66
N SER A 123 24.36 -22.48 30.54
CA SER A 123 24.70 -21.31 31.32
C SER A 123 25.17 -20.20 30.38
N TYR A 124 25.00 -18.96 30.83
CA TYR A 124 25.43 -17.79 30.06
C TYR A 124 26.88 -17.49 30.42
N PRO A 125 27.80 -17.57 29.46
CA PRO A 125 29.20 -17.30 29.74
C PRO A 125 29.41 -15.78 29.96
N PRO A 126 30.42 -15.37 30.74
CA PRO A 126 30.70 -13.95 31.00
C PRO A 126 31.08 -13.21 29.71
N ARG A 127 30.74 -11.92 29.61
CA ARG A 127 30.97 -11.06 28.43
C ARG A 127 32.40 -11.14 27.87
N SER A 128 33.41 -11.32 28.72
CA SER A 128 34.83 -11.44 28.33
C SER A 128 35.17 -12.68 27.49
N SER A 129 34.33 -13.72 27.54
CA SER A 129 34.51 -14.97 26.79
C SER A 129 33.75 -14.98 25.46
N CYS A 130 33.18 -13.84 25.10
CA CYS A 130 32.32 -13.72 23.93
C CYS A 130 33.15 -13.27 22.77
N VAL A 131 33.22 -14.16 21.79
CA VAL A 131 33.95 -13.88 20.58
C VAL A 131 33.03 -13.23 19.56
N ASP A 132 33.27 -11.96 19.28
CA ASP A 132 32.49 -11.15 18.33
C ASP A 132 32.87 -11.50 16.87
N PHE A 133 32.79 -12.79 16.49
CA PHE A 133 33.19 -13.27 15.16
C PHE A 133 32.08 -13.18 14.10
N TRP A 134 30.91 -12.64 14.46
CA TRP A 134 29.79 -12.53 13.53
C TRP A 134 29.99 -11.36 12.58
N LYS A 135 30.02 -11.65 11.28
CA LYS A 135 30.10 -10.60 10.23
C LYS A 135 28.75 -9.93 9.96
N THR A 136 27.64 -10.56 10.34
CA THR A 136 26.29 -10.05 10.13
C THR A 136 25.47 -10.10 11.41
N THR A 137 24.55 -9.15 11.56
CA THR A 137 23.60 -9.09 12.69
C THR A 137 22.68 -10.31 12.73
N ALA A 138 22.29 -10.82 11.57
CA ALA A 138 21.39 -11.97 11.45
C ALA A 138 22.03 -13.25 12.00
N ASP A 139 23.33 -13.44 11.80
CA ASP A 139 24.04 -14.63 12.30
C ASP A 139 24.24 -14.58 13.81
N ALA A 140 24.48 -13.39 14.37
CA ALA A 140 24.57 -13.20 15.81
C ALA A 140 23.23 -13.47 16.51
N GLN A 141 22.12 -13.02 15.92
CA GLN A 141 20.77 -13.27 16.45
C GLN A 141 20.38 -14.74 16.38
N LYS A 142 20.73 -15.45 15.28
CA LYS A 142 20.50 -16.90 15.15
C LYS A 142 21.24 -17.72 16.19
N ALA A 143 22.42 -17.27 16.61
CA ALA A 143 23.16 -17.93 17.68
C ALA A 143 22.49 -17.75 19.06
N GLY A 144 21.50 -16.86 19.19
CA GLY A 144 20.87 -16.52 20.46
C GLY A 144 21.65 -15.46 21.26
N ALA A 145 22.55 -14.72 20.60
CA ALA A 145 23.19 -13.55 21.20
C ALA A 145 22.21 -12.37 21.19
N VAL A 146 22.14 -11.63 22.31
CA VAL A 146 21.35 -10.37 22.36
C VAL A 146 22.26 -9.26 21.86
N THR A 147 21.96 -8.72 20.69
CA THR A 147 22.75 -7.66 20.05
C THR A 147 21.99 -6.33 20.03
N TRP A 148 22.72 -5.24 20.25
CA TRP A 148 22.26 -3.89 20.01
C TRP A 148 22.70 -3.45 18.61
N ASN A 149 21.77 -3.50 17.67
CA ASN A 149 22.00 -3.21 16.24
C ASN A 149 21.85 -1.71 15.95
N TRP A 150 22.69 -0.87 16.54
CA TRP A 150 22.67 0.59 16.33
C TRP A 150 22.92 0.98 14.87
N GLY A 151 23.68 0.16 14.14
CA GLY A 151 23.95 0.35 12.73
C GLY A 151 22.71 0.37 11.83
N MET A 152 21.75 -0.54 12.09
CA MET A 152 20.47 -0.56 11.38
C MET A 152 19.63 0.69 11.67
N PHE A 153 19.68 1.19 12.90
CA PHE A 153 18.97 2.41 13.28
C PHE A 153 19.54 3.64 12.54
N VAL A 154 20.86 3.83 12.56
CA VAL A 154 21.51 4.92 11.83
C VAL A 154 21.24 4.80 10.32
N GLN A 155 21.25 3.58 9.77
CA GLN A 155 20.88 3.36 8.37
C GLN A 155 19.44 3.83 8.08
N THR A 156 18.46 3.54 8.94
CA THR A 156 17.09 4.00 8.72
C THR A 156 16.95 5.53 8.79
N ILE A 157 17.72 6.19 9.66
CA ILE A 157 17.77 7.66 9.72
C ILE A 157 18.35 8.23 8.42
N ILE A 158 19.47 7.68 7.94
CA ILE A 158 20.07 8.10 6.67
C ILE A 158 19.09 7.89 5.51
N ASN A 159 18.43 6.75 5.45
CA ASN A 159 17.41 6.47 4.43
C ASN A 159 16.25 7.47 4.48
N PHE A 160 15.78 7.85 5.66
CA PHE A 160 14.74 8.87 5.82
C PHE A 160 15.16 10.22 5.21
N PHE A 161 16.39 10.68 5.48
CA PHE A 161 16.90 11.92 4.90
C PHE A 161 17.09 11.82 3.38
N ILE A 162 17.59 10.69 2.88
CA ILE A 162 17.74 10.47 1.43
C ILE A 162 16.37 10.47 0.74
N ILE A 163 15.39 9.75 1.29
CA ILE A 163 14.02 9.69 0.74
C ILE A 163 13.39 11.09 0.75
N SER A 164 13.51 11.83 1.85
CA SER A 164 13.00 13.20 1.97
C SER A 164 13.59 14.12 0.89
N LEU A 165 14.92 14.07 0.71
CA LEU A 165 15.62 14.84 -0.32
C LEU A 165 15.18 14.40 -1.73
N MET A 166 15.07 13.09 -1.99
CA MET A 166 14.64 12.58 -3.29
C MET A 166 13.21 13.01 -3.64
N VAL A 167 12.26 12.88 -2.71
CA VAL A 167 10.88 13.32 -2.92
C VAL A 167 10.83 14.84 -3.19
N PHE A 168 11.62 15.63 -2.47
CA PHE A 168 11.74 17.07 -2.71
C PHE A 168 12.24 17.38 -4.13
N PHE A 169 13.31 16.70 -4.57
CA PHE A 169 13.84 16.88 -5.94
C PHE A 169 12.84 16.42 -6.99
N ILE A 170 12.17 15.30 -6.78
CA ILE A 170 11.12 14.79 -7.67
C ILE A 170 10.00 15.84 -7.79
N VAL A 171 9.46 16.33 -6.69
CA VAL A 171 8.41 17.37 -6.70
C VAL A 171 8.89 18.64 -7.40
N LYS A 172 10.15 19.03 -7.18
CA LYS A 172 10.76 20.20 -7.85
C LYS A 172 10.93 19.99 -9.35
N VAL A 173 11.40 18.82 -9.78
CA VAL A 173 11.53 18.45 -11.21
C VAL A 173 10.16 18.37 -11.86
N TYR A 174 9.17 17.74 -11.21
CA TYR A 174 7.80 17.73 -11.70
C TYR A 174 7.22 19.14 -11.79
N ALA A 175 7.43 20.01 -10.80
CA ALA A 175 6.97 21.40 -10.85
C ALA A 175 7.69 22.26 -11.91
N ALA A 176 8.96 21.96 -12.19
CA ALA A 176 9.75 22.65 -13.20
C ALA A 176 9.43 22.16 -14.63
N ALA A 177 9.35 20.84 -14.83
CA ALA A 177 9.05 20.20 -16.10
C ALA A 177 7.58 20.38 -16.48
N PHE A 178 6.68 20.18 -15.52
CA PHE A 178 5.27 20.50 -15.65
C PHE A 178 5.03 21.80 -14.91
N ARG A 179 5.32 22.93 -15.58
CA ARG A 179 4.86 24.25 -15.12
C ARG A 179 3.35 24.18 -14.97
N ARG A 180 2.87 23.89 -13.75
CA ARG A 180 1.45 23.90 -13.44
C ARG A 180 0.97 25.31 -13.72
N LYS A 181 0.21 25.50 -14.80
CA LYS A 181 -0.83 26.53 -14.78
C LYS A 181 -1.63 26.19 -13.53
N LYS A 182 -1.51 26.99 -12.46
CA LYS A 182 -2.29 26.81 -11.23
C LYS A 182 -3.71 26.48 -11.68
N ALA A 183 -4.24 25.34 -11.26
CA ALA A 183 -5.65 25.06 -11.46
C ALA A 183 -6.38 26.25 -10.83
N GLU A 184 -6.94 27.12 -11.67
CA GLU A 184 -7.63 28.32 -11.24
C GLU A 184 -8.63 27.86 -10.18
N ALA A 185 -8.52 28.41 -8.97
CA ALA A 185 -9.49 28.14 -7.91
C ALA A 185 -10.85 28.41 -8.54
N LYS A 186 -11.73 27.40 -8.68
CA LYS A 186 -12.96 27.60 -9.46
C LYS A 186 -14.02 28.37 -8.68
N THR A 187 -13.79 28.62 -7.38
CA THR A 187 -14.76 29.20 -6.45
C THR A 187 -14.18 30.40 -5.67
N LYS A 188 -15.03 31.40 -5.46
CA LYS A 188 -14.84 32.55 -4.57
C LYS A 188 -15.91 32.52 -3.47
N PRO A 189 -15.59 32.89 -2.21
CA PRO A 189 -16.60 32.98 -1.17
C PRO A 189 -17.51 34.19 -1.40
N CYS A 190 -18.81 34.03 -1.13
CA CYS A 190 -19.77 35.12 -1.13
C CYS A 190 -19.60 36.01 0.10
N THR A 191 -19.46 37.32 -0.08
CA THR A 191 -19.42 38.29 1.03
C THR A 191 -20.74 38.41 1.79
N PHE A 192 -21.88 38.07 1.18
CA PHE A 192 -23.19 38.21 1.80
C PHE A 192 -23.68 36.95 2.53
N CYS A 193 -23.43 35.77 1.97
CA CYS A 193 -23.93 34.51 2.53
C CYS A 193 -22.84 33.49 2.89
N CYS A 194 -21.55 33.85 2.74
CA CYS A 194 -20.39 33.01 3.06
C CYS A 194 -20.33 31.64 2.35
N LYS A 195 -21.16 31.41 1.32
CA LYS A 195 -21.12 30.19 0.51
C LYS A 195 -20.12 30.30 -0.64
N ASP A 196 -19.54 29.17 -1.04
CA ASP A 196 -18.62 29.09 -2.18
C ASP A 196 -19.39 29.15 -3.51
N ILE A 197 -19.02 30.11 -4.36
CA ILE A 197 -19.68 30.41 -5.64
C ILE A 197 -18.64 30.36 -6.76
N PRO A 198 -18.95 29.94 -7.99
CA PRO A 198 -18.00 30.00 -9.09
C PRO A 198 -17.44 31.41 -9.33
N ILE A 199 -16.15 31.53 -9.67
CA ILE A 199 -15.45 32.83 -9.83
C ILE A 199 -16.16 33.78 -10.79
N LYS A 200 -16.75 33.25 -11.86
CA LYS A 200 -17.42 34.04 -12.91
C LYS A 200 -18.88 34.39 -12.60
N ALA A 201 -19.41 34.03 -11.43
CA ALA A 201 -20.77 34.41 -11.09
C ALA A 201 -20.87 35.89 -10.75
N THR A 202 -21.78 36.57 -11.43
CA THR A 202 -22.25 37.94 -11.15
C THR A 202 -23.38 37.97 -10.12
N ARG A 203 -24.08 36.84 -9.93
CA ARG A 203 -25.13 36.67 -8.92
C ARG A 203 -24.94 35.39 -8.13
N CYS A 204 -25.13 35.47 -6.82
CA CYS A 204 -25.11 34.29 -5.96
C CYS A 204 -26.36 33.42 -6.22
N PRO A 205 -26.22 32.10 -6.44
CA PRO A 205 -27.36 31.19 -6.59
C PRO A 205 -28.16 31.01 -5.30
N GLU A 206 -27.56 31.26 -4.14
CA GLU A 206 -28.21 31.05 -2.85
C GLU A 206 -28.94 32.30 -2.34
N CYS A 207 -28.22 33.41 -2.20
CA CYS A 207 -28.78 34.64 -1.64
C CYS A 207 -29.21 35.65 -2.70
N THR A 208 -29.03 35.36 -3.99
CA THR A 208 -29.41 36.22 -5.13
C THR A 208 -28.79 37.61 -5.14
N SER A 209 -27.87 37.91 -4.22
CA SER A 209 -27.17 39.18 -4.19
C SER A 209 -26.25 39.32 -5.39
N THR A 210 -26.17 40.54 -5.90
CA THR A 210 -25.23 40.91 -6.95
C THR A 210 -23.83 41.00 -6.33
N LEU A 211 -22.87 40.28 -6.91
CA LEU A 211 -21.47 40.35 -6.52
C LEU A 211 -20.75 41.23 -7.52
N GLU A 212 -20.05 42.26 -7.03
CA GLU A 212 -19.15 43.03 -7.87
C GLU A 212 -18.04 42.11 -8.39
N GLU A 213 -17.76 42.21 -9.69
CA GLU A 213 -16.73 41.39 -10.32
C GLU A 213 -15.35 41.87 -9.83
N PRO A 214 -14.46 40.98 -9.36
CA PRO A 214 -13.07 41.35 -9.20
C PRO A 214 -12.48 41.65 -10.58
N SER A 215 -11.93 42.85 -10.74
CA SER A 215 -11.16 43.28 -11.92
C SER A 215 -10.10 42.25 -12.27
N ASP A 216 -10.08 41.82 -13.54
CA ASP A 216 -9.11 40.96 -14.23
C ASP A 216 -8.36 39.89 -13.38
N PRO A 217 -8.54 38.58 -13.65
CA PRO A 217 -7.85 37.47 -12.97
C PRO A 217 -6.30 37.54 -12.88
N LYS A 218 -5.65 38.48 -13.58
CA LYS A 218 -4.19 38.61 -13.61
C LYS A 218 -3.60 39.57 -12.58
N GLU A 219 -4.41 40.40 -11.92
CA GLU A 219 -3.90 41.26 -10.85
C GLU A 219 -4.07 40.59 -9.47
N PRO A 220 -3.01 40.56 -8.64
CA PRO A 220 -3.15 40.09 -7.27
C PRO A 220 -4.15 41.00 -6.55
N ILE A 221 -5.14 40.38 -5.90
CA ILE A 221 -6.12 41.08 -5.07
C ILE A 221 -5.33 41.94 -4.07
N PRO A 222 -5.47 43.28 -4.07
CA PRO A 222 -4.76 44.09 -3.09
C PRO A 222 -5.27 43.68 -1.71
N ALA A 223 -4.38 43.18 -0.87
CA ALA A 223 -4.72 42.88 0.51
C ALA A 223 -5.09 44.22 1.17
N VAL A 224 -6.37 44.43 1.44
CA VAL A 224 -6.83 45.55 2.25
C VAL A 224 -6.42 45.22 3.68
N VAL A 225 -5.27 45.76 4.09
CA VAL A 225 -4.82 45.69 5.48
C VAL A 225 -5.57 46.80 6.20
N VAL A 226 -6.63 46.42 6.92
CA VAL A 226 -7.32 47.31 7.84
C VAL A 226 -6.42 47.50 9.05
N ASP A 227 -5.99 48.73 9.33
CA ASP A 227 -5.19 48.98 10.52
C ASP A 227 -6.05 48.89 11.80
N ARG A 228 -5.39 48.79 12.96
CA ARG A 228 -6.05 48.59 14.26
C ARG A 228 -7.03 49.72 14.62
N TRP A 229 -7.01 50.85 13.90
CA TRP A 229 -7.88 52.02 14.10
C TRP A 229 -8.95 52.17 13.01
N GLY A 230 -9.19 51.13 12.20
CA GLY A 230 -10.28 51.09 11.22
C GLY A 230 -10.01 51.89 9.94
N GLY A 231 -8.78 52.33 9.71
CA GLY A 231 -8.37 52.95 8.45
C GLY A 231 -8.01 51.90 7.40
N GLU A 232 -8.69 51.91 6.26
CA GLU A 232 -8.32 51.10 5.11
C GLU A 232 -7.10 51.69 4.39
N LYS A 233 -6.02 50.90 4.31
CA LYS A 233 -4.83 51.26 3.52
C LYS A 233 -4.72 50.26 2.37
N LYS A 234 -4.82 50.76 1.13
CA LYS A 234 -4.56 49.96 -0.06
C LYS A 234 -3.05 49.77 -0.19
N THR A 235 -2.57 48.54 -0.06
CA THR A 235 -1.18 48.19 -0.36
C THR A 235 -1.10 47.69 -1.81
N TRP A 236 -0.22 48.29 -2.61
CA TRP A 236 0.04 47.95 -4.01
C TRP A 236 1.08 46.83 -4.10
#